data_AF-A0A949L532-F1
#
_entry.id   AF-A0A949L532-F1
#
_cell.length_a   1.000
_cell.length_b   1.000
_cell.length_c   1.000
_cell.angle_alpha   90.00
_cell.angle_beta   90.00
_cell.angle_gamma   90.00
#
_symmetry.space_group_name_H-M   'P 1'
#
loop_
_entity.id
_entity.type
_entity.pdbx_description
1 polymer ?
#
loop_
_entity_poly.entity_id
_entity_poly.type
_entity_poly.pdbx_seq_one_letter_code
_entity_poly.pdbx_strand_id
1 'polypeptide(L)'
;MRFLGAVVDDAETQRQTENYKGSELADKRGWTDQYLTENFLVVRASYDIEYDHTKTFMDDGNLEQYFYLTRNIDTGLWSIIDNSSSSPLKRI
;
A
#
# COMPACT_ATOMS: atom_id res chain seq x y z
N MET A 1 -13.83 -4.45 12.03
CA MET A 1 -13.30 -4.26 10.66
C MET A 1 -13.68 -5.45 9.80
N ARG A 2 -14.22 -5.18 8.61
CA ARG A 2 -14.59 -6.16 7.59
C ARG A 2 -13.81 -5.85 6.30
N PHE A 3 -13.17 -6.85 5.72
CA PHE A 3 -12.52 -6.73 4.41
C PHE A 3 -13.56 -6.66 3.30
N LEU A 4 -13.42 -5.68 2.40
CA LEU A 4 -14.30 -5.50 1.25
C LEU A 4 -13.66 -5.99 -0.04
N GLY A 5 -12.35 -5.80 -0.20
CA GLY A 5 -11.62 -6.20 -1.39
C GLY A 5 -10.23 -5.60 -1.45
N ALA A 6 -9.42 -6.10 -2.38
CA ALA A 6 -8.11 -5.56 -2.69
C ALA A 6 -7.88 -5.60 -4.20
N VAL A 7 -7.26 -4.54 -4.71
CA VAL A 7 -6.95 -4.38 -6.13
C VAL A 7 -5.52 -3.86 -6.28
N VAL A 8 -4.85 -4.23 -7.38
CA VAL A 8 -3.63 -3.54 -7.78
C VAL A 8 -4.01 -2.12 -8.21
N ASP A 9 -3.30 -1.14 -7.68
CA ASP A 9 -3.47 0.27 -8.05
C ASP A 9 -2.35 0.66 -9.00
N ASP A 10 -2.61 0.55 -10.30
CA ASP A 10 -1.61 0.80 -11.34
C ASP A 10 -1.13 2.26 -11.33
N ALA A 11 -2.01 3.21 -11.02
CA ALA A 11 -1.68 4.63 -10.99
C ALA A 11 -0.74 4.95 -9.83
N GLU A 12 -1.05 4.45 -8.63
CA GLU A 12 -0.17 4.62 -7.46
C GLU A 12 1.12 3.81 -7.62
N THR A 13 1.06 2.63 -8.25
CA THR A 13 2.23 1.84 -8.63
C THR A 13 3.18 2.64 -9.51
N GLN A 14 2.67 3.26 -10.58
CA GLN A 14 3.48 4.09 -11.46
C GLN A 14 4.09 5.27 -10.69
N ARG A 15 3.26 6.02 -9.94
CA ARG A 15 3.71 7.20 -9.21
C ARG A 15 4.83 6.88 -8.22
N GLN A 16 4.72 5.77 -7.49
CA GLN A 16 5.70 5.39 -6.48
C GLN A 16 6.96 4.79 -7.09
N THR A 17 6.81 4.06 -8.20
CA THR A 17 7.96 3.62 -9.00
C THR A 17 8.80 4.83 -9.41
N GLU A 18 8.17 5.89 -9.92
CA GLU A 18 8.84 7.13 -10.31
C GLU A 18 9.49 7.85 -9.10
N ASN A 19 8.84 7.86 -7.94
CA ASN A 19 9.41 8.45 -6.72
C ASN A 19 10.65 7.69 -6.21
N TYR A 20 10.68 6.36 -6.36
CA TYR A 20 11.80 5.54 -5.88
C TYR A 20 12.98 5.54 -6.84
N LYS A 21 12.76 5.66 -8.16
CA LYS A 21 13.83 5.66 -9.16
C LYS A 21 14.87 6.74 -8.87
N GLY A 22 16.15 6.34 -8.85
CA GLY A 22 17.27 7.21 -8.50
C GLY A 22 17.23 7.84 -7.10
N SER A 23 16.37 7.36 -6.19
CA SER A 23 16.30 7.87 -4.82
C SER A 23 17.40 7.26 -3.94
N GLU A 24 17.87 8.01 -2.93
CA GLU A 24 18.83 7.52 -1.94
C GLU A 24 18.34 6.24 -1.23
N LEU A 25 17.02 6.12 -1.05
CA LEU A 25 16.42 4.94 -0.43
C LEU A 25 16.48 3.71 -1.36
N ALA A 26 16.29 3.88 -2.67
CA ALA A 26 16.47 2.82 -3.65
C ALA A 26 17.94 2.36 -3.68
N ASP A 27 18.89 3.30 -3.68
CA ASP A 27 20.32 3.00 -3.62
C ASP A 27 20.69 2.19 -2.37
N LYS A 28 20.24 2.63 -1.19
CA LYS A 28 20.47 1.91 0.08
C LYS A 28 19.87 0.50 0.10
N ARG A 29 18.78 0.29 -0.65
CA ARG A 29 18.11 -1.02 -0.77
C ARG A 29 18.63 -1.85 -1.94
N GLY A 30 19.58 -1.32 -2.73
CA GLY A 30 20.10 -1.98 -3.93
C GLY A 30 19.06 -2.13 -5.05
N TRP A 31 18.03 -1.28 -5.06
CA TRP A 31 16.98 -1.31 -6.07
C TRP A 31 17.39 -0.50 -7.29
N THR A 32 17.50 -1.18 -8.43
CA THR A 32 17.70 -0.51 -9.72
C THR A 32 16.36 -0.02 -10.27
N ASP A 33 16.42 0.96 -11.17
CA ASP A 33 15.22 1.46 -11.86
C ASP A 33 14.49 0.34 -12.64
N GLN A 34 15.25 -0.60 -13.21
CA GLN A 34 14.68 -1.78 -13.87
C GLN A 34 13.99 -2.69 -12.86
N TYR A 35 14.64 -2.98 -11.72
CA TYR A 35 14.06 -3.79 -10.67
C TYR A 35 12.72 -3.21 -10.21
N LEU A 36 12.66 -1.92 -9.94
CA LEU A 36 11.42 -1.23 -9.54
C LEU A 36 10.35 -1.33 -10.63
N THR A 37 10.71 -1.15 -11.91
CA THR A 37 9.73 -1.21 -13.00
C THR A 37 9.09 -2.59 -13.15
N GLU A 38 9.83 -3.67 -12.86
CA GLU A 38 9.38 -5.04 -13.10
C GLU A 38 8.86 -5.76 -11.83
N ASN A 39 9.28 -5.30 -10.64
CA ASN A 39 9.13 -6.04 -9.40
C ASN A 39 8.56 -5.20 -8.25
N PHE A 40 7.93 -4.07 -8.54
CA PHE A 40 7.22 -3.25 -7.56
C PHE A 40 5.75 -3.11 -7.95
N LEU A 41 4.86 -3.19 -6.96
CA LEU A 41 3.44 -2.86 -7.14
C LEU A 41 2.83 -2.31 -5.86
N VAL A 42 1.72 -1.63 -6.02
CA VAL A 42 0.89 -1.14 -4.91
C VAL A 42 -0.45 -1.84 -4.94
N VAL A 43 -0.85 -2.41 -3.80
CA VAL A 43 -2.18 -2.98 -3.60
C VAL A 43 -2.98 -2.04 -2.71
N ARG A 44 -4.15 -1.64 -3.18
CA ARG A 44 -5.14 -0.89 -2.40
C ARG A 44 -6.18 -1.86 -1.85
N ALA A 45 -6.23 -1.97 -0.53
CA ALA A 45 -7.21 -2.77 0.20
C ALA A 45 -8.27 -1.86 0.81
N SER A 46 -9.54 -2.23 0.64
CA SER A 46 -10.68 -1.53 1.20
C SER A 46 -11.30 -2.32 2.34
N TYR A 47 -11.61 -1.61 3.41
CA TYR A 47 -12.23 -2.16 4.61
C TYR A 47 -13.42 -1.31 5.01
N ASP A 48 -14.36 -1.94 5.70
CA ASP A 48 -15.43 -1.29 6.41
C ASP A 48 -15.19 -1.44 7.92
N ILE A 49 -15.11 -0.33 8.65
CA ILE A 49 -14.72 -0.31 10.06
C ILE A 49 -15.87 0.22 10.91
N GLU A 50 -16.10 -0.49 12.01
CA GLU A 50 -16.97 -0.08 13.10
C GLU A 50 -16.13 -0.10 14.38
N TYR A 51 -16.09 1.03 15.07
CA TYR A 51 -15.36 1.23 16.30
C TYR A 51 -16.28 1.15 17.52
N ASP A 52 -15.69 0.78 18.64
CA ASP A 52 -16.33 0.96 19.94
C ASP A 52 -16.18 2.42 20.39
N HIS A 53 -17.23 3.20 20.15
CA HIS A 53 -17.27 4.65 20.46
C HIS A 53 -17.20 4.97 21.96
N THR A 54 -17.21 3.97 22.84
CA THR A 54 -16.89 4.19 24.27
C THR A 54 -15.38 4.33 24.51
N LYS A 55 -14.54 3.91 23.54
CA LYS A 55 -13.08 3.88 23.64
C LYS A 55 -12.36 4.84 22.71
N THR A 56 -13.04 5.33 21.67
CA THR A 56 -12.46 6.22 20.67
C THR A 56 -13.50 7.18 20.11
N PHE A 57 -13.04 8.31 19.58
CA PHE A 57 -13.86 9.29 18.85
C PHE A 57 -13.71 9.14 17.32
N MET A 58 -13.03 8.09 16.85
CA MET A 58 -12.84 7.85 15.42
C MET A 58 -14.18 7.48 14.78
N ASP A 59 -14.46 8.09 13.63
CA ASP A 59 -15.66 7.77 12.86
C ASP A 59 -15.60 6.34 12.28
N ASP A 60 -16.76 5.70 12.22
CA ASP A 60 -16.96 4.49 11.45
C ASP A 60 -16.93 4.78 9.94
N GLY A 61 -16.66 3.75 9.15
CA GLY A 61 -16.83 3.79 7.70
C GLY A 61 -15.71 3.15 6.91
N ASN A 62 -15.57 3.60 5.67
CA ASN A 62 -14.68 2.96 4.71
C ASN A 62 -13.25 3.43 4.90
N LEU A 63 -12.33 2.47 5.05
CA LEU A 63 -10.89 2.70 5.12
C LEU A 63 -10.23 2.14 3.87
N GLU A 64 -9.29 2.90 3.30
CA GLU A 64 -8.38 2.40 2.30
C GLU A 64 -6.96 2.31 2.87
N GLN A 65 -6.33 1.16 2.66
CA GLN A 65 -4.94 0.92 3.03
C GLN A 65 -4.15 0.55 1.77
N TYR A 66 -3.02 1.21 1.58
CA TYR A 66 -2.09 0.94 0.50
C TYR A 66 -0.94 0.11 1.04
N PHE A 67 -0.65 -1.00 0.37
CA PHE A 67 0.50 -1.84 0.63
C PHE A 67 1.46 -1.70 -0.53
N TYR A 68 2.72 -1.40 -0.24
CA TYR A 68 3.78 -1.30 -1.23
C TYR A 68 4.56 -2.62 -1.19
N LEU A 69 4.64 -3.32 -2.31
CA LEU A 69 5.22 -4.65 -2.38
C LEU A 69 6.41 -4.67 -3.33
N THR A 70 7.41 -5.47 -3.00
CA THR A 70 8.43 -5.87 -3.95
C THR A 70 8.51 -7.38 -4.11
N ARG A 71 8.91 -7.82 -5.30
CA ARG A 71 9.12 -9.24 -5.61
C ARG A 71 10.59 -9.61 -5.40
N ASN A 72 10.82 -10.70 -4.68
CA ASN A 72 12.14 -11.33 -4.66
C ASN A 72 12.34 -12.11 -5.97
N ILE A 73 13.41 -11.80 -6.72
CA ILE A 73 13.64 -12.36 -8.05
C ILE A 73 13.99 -13.85 -8.03
N ASP A 74 14.64 -14.33 -6.98
CA ASP A 74 15.10 -15.72 -6.88
C ASP A 74 13.95 -16.68 -6.54
N THR A 75 13.05 -16.23 -5.68
CA THR A 75 11.93 -17.04 -5.15
C THR A 75 10.59 -16.73 -5.83
N GLY A 76 10.49 -15.56 -6.47
CA GLY A 76 9.26 -15.04 -7.04
C GLY A 76 8.23 -14.56 -6.02
N LEU A 77 8.54 -14.60 -4.73
CA LEU A 77 7.63 -14.21 -3.64
C LEU A 77 7.53 -12.69 -3.50
N TRP A 78 6.32 -12.21 -3.23
CA TRP A 78 6.06 -10.81 -2.94
C TRP A 78 6.10 -10.55 -1.43
N SER A 79 6.71 -9.45 -1.03
CA SER A 79 6.77 -9.00 0.36
C SER A 79 6.32 -7.55 0.47
N ILE A 80 5.62 -7.22 1.55
CA ILE A 80 5.25 -5.84 1.88
C ILE A 80 6.49 -5.15 2.42
N ILE A 81 6.87 -4.03 1.79
CA ILE A 81 8.03 -3.21 2.19
C ILE A 81 7.62 -1.99 3.03
N ASP A 82 6.36 -1.57 2.88
CA ASP A 82 5.77 -0.41 3.55
C ASP A 82 4.24 -0.47 3.42
N ASN A 83 3.53 0.30 4.23
CA ASN A 83 2.09 0.50 4.09
C ASN A 83 1.65 1.87 4.60
N SER A 84 0.59 2.41 4.02
CA SER A 84 -0.06 3.64 4.46
C SER A 84 -1.57 3.44 4.53
N SER A 85 -2.24 4.18 5.41
CA SER A 85 -3.70 4.13 5.55
C SER A 85 -4.28 5.53 5.54
N SER A 86 -5.41 5.73 4.88
CA SER A 86 -6.19 6.96 5.03
C SER A 86 -6.89 7.00 6.39
N SER A 87 -7.52 8.12 6.74
CA SER A 87 -8.53 8.12 7.80
C SER A 87 -9.84 7.52 7.25
N PRO A 88 -10.66 6.83 8.07
CA PRO A 88 -11.95 6.32 7.63
C PRO A 88 -12.85 7.44 7.07
N LEU A 89 -13.47 7.18 5.92
CA LEU A 89 -14.49 8.05 5.34
C LEU A 89 -15.82 7.79 6.04
N LYS A 90 -16.37 8.83 6.66
CA LYS A 90 -17.61 8.80 7.43
C LYS A 90 -18.78 8.29 6.58
N ARG A 91 -19.56 7.33 7.11
CA ARG A 91 -20.85 6.97 6.52
C ARG A 91 -21.82 8.15 6.66
N ILE A 92 -22.40 8.61 5.54
CA ILE A 92 -23.41 9.68 5.49
C ILE A 92 -24.79 9.11 5.83
#